data_AF-A0A1H3SY87-F1
#
_entry.id   AF-A0A1H3SY87-F1
#
_cell.length_a   1.000
_cell.length_b   1.000
_cell.length_c   1.000
_cell.angle_alpha   90.00
_cell.angle_beta   90.00
_cell.angle_gamma   90.00
#
_symmetry.space_group_name_H-M   'P 1'
#
loop_
_entity.id
_entity.type
_entity.pdbx_description
1 polymer ?
#
loop_
_entity_poly.entity_id
_entity_poly.type
_entity_poly.pdbx_seq_one_letter_code
_entity_poly.pdbx_strand_id
1 'polypeptide(L)'
;MLETLTGAFDRRFVVNALLPALAFLSLLLVVPMTRYGLAETLVVWDRQSGSAKAVLTTGFLVSGVVVAAVLSASAPAVLRFARGGWRWFRPTVLGTVLRGADRYPTSRYGIDPAVTWPRLYAVVPEPWAALLAATRAAITFHLTLAVLSGALGIAAAVFLVATDAPWWLVLAWYWTPAAAAWTAYRAAVANARTYAVYTATTFDLYRRDLLRQIGNTDSETPELWQRLALFWHRNIPLDAAVAPAAPPVTPPVASAPPALRLSVAWAATVVASGALAVVIW
;
A
#
# COMPACT_ATOMS: atom_id res chain seq x y z
N MET A 1 22.24 6.57 19.39
CA MET A 1 21.32 7.39 18.55
C MET A 1 21.37 6.98 17.07
N LEU A 2 22.55 6.73 16.48
CA LEU A 2 22.67 6.22 15.10
C LEU A 2 22.12 4.80 14.90
N GLU A 3 22.26 3.89 15.88
CA GLU A 3 21.66 2.54 15.82
C GLU A 3 20.12 2.53 15.89
N THR A 4 19.53 3.54 16.53
CA THR A 4 18.07 3.71 16.61
C THR A 4 17.50 4.25 15.30
N LEU A 5 18.30 5.04 14.58
CA LEU A 5 17.96 5.55 13.24
C LEU A 5 18.10 4.47 12.16
N THR A 6 19.11 3.58 12.24
CA THR A 6 19.20 2.43 11.31
C THR A 6 18.09 1.41 11.53
N GLY A 7 17.57 1.27 12.75
CA GLY A 7 16.37 0.46 13.04
C GLY A 7 15.07 1.05 12.47
N ALA A 8 14.98 2.38 12.32
CA ALA A 8 13.80 3.05 11.77
C ALA A 8 13.68 2.89 10.25
N PHE A 9 14.80 2.68 9.55
CA PHE A 9 14.83 2.39 8.11
C PHE A 9 14.94 0.87 7.89
N ASP A 10 13.86 0.14 8.15
CA ASP A 10 13.76 -1.27 7.74
C ASP A 10 14.14 -1.38 6.24
N ARG A 11 14.96 -2.37 5.88
CA ARG A 11 15.32 -2.70 4.49
C ARG A 11 14.10 -2.69 3.58
N ARG A 12 12.95 -3.15 4.08
CA ARG A 12 11.67 -3.14 3.35
C ARG A 12 11.17 -1.73 3.03
N PHE A 13 11.29 -0.80 3.97
CA PHE A 13 10.95 0.61 3.75
C PHE A 13 11.86 1.24 2.69
N VAL A 14 13.17 0.99 2.79
CA VAL A 14 14.14 1.52 1.84
C VAL A 14 13.85 1.04 0.42
N VAL A 15 13.71 -0.27 0.24
CA VAL A 15 13.54 -0.88 -1.09
C VAL A 15 12.15 -0.58 -1.68
N ASN A 16 11.09 -0.63 -0.86
CA ASN A 16 9.73 -0.56 -1.39
C ASN A 16 9.14 0.85 -1.48
N ALA A 17 9.67 1.81 -0.70
CA ALA A 17 9.12 3.16 -0.63
C ALA A 17 10.16 4.24 -0.93
N LEU A 18 11.34 4.20 -0.29
CA LEU A 18 12.34 5.26 -0.44
C LEU A 18 12.99 5.28 -1.83
N LEU A 19 13.46 4.13 -2.32
CA LEU A 19 14.10 4.06 -3.63
C LEU A 19 13.16 4.51 -4.77
N PRO A 20 11.92 4.02 -4.86
CA PRO A 20 10.96 4.52 -5.86
C PRO A 20 10.66 6.02 -5.71
N ALA A 21 10.55 6.53 -4.48
CA ALA A 21 10.28 7.96 -4.24
C ALA A 21 11.46 8.85 -4.67
N LEU A 22 12.70 8.46 -4.38
CA LEU A 22 13.88 9.17 -4.84
C LEU A 22 14.00 9.13 -6.36
N ALA A 23 13.76 7.97 -6.98
CA ALA A 23 13.75 7.85 -8.44
C ALA A 23 12.69 8.77 -9.06
N PHE A 24 11.49 8.81 -8.48
CA PHE A 24 10.40 9.71 -8.90
C PHE A 24 10.81 11.20 -8.81
N LEU A 25 11.42 11.62 -7.70
CA LEU A 25 11.86 13.00 -7.54
C LEU A 25 12.99 13.35 -8.53
N SER A 26 13.91 12.43 -8.77
CA SER A 26 14.96 12.61 -9.79
C SER A 26 14.37 12.75 -11.18
N LEU A 27 13.34 11.98 -11.52
CA LEU A 27 12.63 12.08 -12.80
C LEU A 27 11.91 13.43 -12.97
N LEU A 28 11.38 14.02 -11.90
CA LEU A 28 10.81 15.37 -11.94
C LEU A 28 11.86 16.43 -12.33
N LEU A 29 13.10 16.27 -11.89
CA LEU A 29 14.20 17.18 -12.26
C LEU A 29 14.60 17.06 -13.74
N VAL A 30 14.30 15.94 -14.40
CA VAL A 30 14.56 15.75 -15.83
C VAL A 30 13.57 16.53 -16.70
N VAL A 31 12.35 16.77 -16.21
CA VAL A 31 11.31 17.50 -16.97
C VAL A 31 11.79 18.90 -17.41
N PRO A 32 12.30 19.79 -16.54
CA PRO A 32 12.84 21.09 -16.97
C PRO A 32 14.04 20.93 -17.90
N MET A 33 14.90 19.91 -17.72
CA MET A 33 16.02 19.64 -18.64
C MET A 33 15.56 19.35 -20.07
N THR A 34 14.38 18.73 -20.25
CA THR A 34 13.83 18.51 -21.60
C THR A 34 13.29 19.78 -22.25
N ARG A 35 12.96 20.82 -21.46
CA ARG A 35 12.45 22.11 -21.97
C ARG A 35 13.55 23.12 -22.26
N TYR A 36 14.46 23.31 -21.31
CA TYR A 36 15.54 24.32 -21.35
C TYR A 36 16.87 23.73 -21.85
N GLY A 37 16.97 22.40 -21.93
CA GLY A 37 18.22 21.72 -22.29
C GLY A 37 19.16 21.55 -21.10
N LEU A 38 20.02 20.53 -21.19
CA LEU A 38 20.94 20.17 -20.12
C LEU A 38 21.96 21.28 -19.82
N ALA A 39 22.49 21.95 -20.85
CA ALA A 39 23.52 22.96 -20.71
C ALA A 39 23.02 24.20 -19.94
N GLU A 40 21.82 24.69 -20.28
CA GLU A 40 21.21 25.84 -19.61
C GLU A 40 20.86 25.51 -18.15
N THR A 41 20.39 24.27 -17.92
CA THR A 41 20.16 23.76 -16.56
C THR A 41 21.46 23.67 -15.75
N LEU A 42 22.57 23.24 -16.33
CA LEU A 42 23.85 23.21 -15.60
C LEU A 42 24.36 24.61 -15.29
N VAL A 43 24.18 25.58 -16.20
CA VAL A 43 24.61 26.97 -15.99
C VAL A 43 23.84 27.64 -14.86
N VAL A 44 22.51 27.49 -14.81
CA VAL A 44 21.70 28.08 -13.74
C VAL A 44 21.96 27.36 -12.41
N TRP A 45 22.17 26.05 -12.41
CA TRP A 45 22.60 25.34 -11.20
C TRP A 45 23.94 25.86 -10.71
N ASP A 46 24.91 26.06 -11.60
CA ASP A 46 26.25 26.50 -11.22
C ASP A 46 26.25 27.92 -10.64
N ARG A 47 25.38 28.80 -11.15
CA ARG A 47 25.16 30.18 -10.66
C ARG A 47 24.59 30.25 -9.24
N GLN A 48 24.03 29.16 -8.70
CA GLN A 48 23.51 29.15 -7.33
C GLN A 48 24.64 29.20 -6.29
N SER A 49 24.40 29.92 -5.19
CA SER A 49 25.35 29.98 -4.07
C SER A 49 25.54 28.60 -3.43
N GLY A 50 26.70 28.35 -2.80
CA GLY A 50 26.98 27.07 -2.14
C GLY A 50 25.95 26.69 -1.08
N SER A 51 25.41 27.68 -0.35
CA SER A 51 24.33 27.48 0.60
C SER A 51 23.01 27.14 -0.07
N ALA A 52 22.66 27.77 -1.21
CA ALA A 52 21.47 27.43 -1.98
C ALA A 52 21.52 25.99 -2.51
N LYS A 53 22.68 25.56 -3.05
CA LYS A 53 22.91 24.17 -3.49
C LYS A 53 22.69 23.19 -2.33
N ALA A 54 23.28 23.46 -1.15
CA ALA A 54 23.14 22.61 0.03
C ALA A 54 21.68 22.51 0.53
N VAL A 55 20.95 23.63 0.55
CA VAL A 55 19.53 23.67 0.94
C VAL A 55 18.66 22.90 -0.05
N LEU A 56 18.89 23.05 -1.36
CA LEU A 56 18.14 22.33 -2.40
C LEU A 56 18.39 20.82 -2.34
N THR A 57 19.65 20.39 -2.20
CA THR A 57 19.98 18.96 -2.09
C THR A 57 19.40 18.35 -0.81
N THR A 58 19.52 19.06 0.32
CA THR A 58 18.94 18.59 1.60
C THR A 58 17.42 18.54 1.52
N GLY A 59 16.79 19.58 0.96
CA GLY A 59 15.34 19.64 0.74
C GLY A 59 14.85 18.48 -0.13
N PHE A 60 15.55 18.18 -1.22
CA PHE A 60 15.24 17.04 -2.09
C PHE A 60 15.26 15.70 -1.33
N LEU A 61 16.30 15.45 -0.53
CA LEU A 61 16.41 14.22 0.26
C LEU A 61 15.31 14.14 1.32
N VAL A 62 15.04 15.23 2.02
CA VAL A 62 13.96 15.32 3.01
C VAL A 62 12.60 15.07 2.35
N SER A 63 12.31 15.69 1.21
CA SER A 63 11.08 15.45 0.45
C SER A 63 10.98 13.99 0.01
N GLY A 64 12.08 13.34 -0.41
CA GLY A 64 12.09 11.92 -0.75
C GLY A 64 11.70 11.04 0.43
N VAL A 65 12.27 11.32 1.62
CA VAL A 65 11.92 10.61 2.86
C VAL A 65 10.47 10.88 3.26
N VAL A 66 9.98 12.12 3.15
CA VAL A 66 8.60 12.49 3.48
C VAL A 66 7.62 11.80 2.55
N VAL A 67 7.86 11.81 1.23
CA VAL A 67 7.01 11.12 0.24
C VAL A 67 7.01 9.62 0.51
N ALA A 68 8.17 9.01 0.76
CA ALA A 68 8.27 7.59 1.11
C ALA A 68 7.53 7.26 2.42
N ALA A 69 7.67 8.12 3.44
CA ALA A 69 6.99 7.96 4.73
C ALA A 69 5.47 8.09 4.57
N VAL A 70 4.98 9.06 3.81
CA VAL A 70 3.55 9.24 3.51
C VAL A 70 2.99 8.06 2.71
N LEU A 71 3.73 7.55 1.73
CA LEU A 71 3.32 6.37 0.97
C LEU A 71 3.28 5.11 1.85
N SER A 72 4.28 4.94 2.70
CA SER A 72 4.32 3.83 3.66
C SER A 72 3.17 3.94 4.69
N ALA A 73 2.93 5.15 5.22
CA ALA A 73 1.85 5.43 6.16
C ALA A 73 0.45 5.32 5.52
N SER A 74 0.34 5.55 4.22
CA SER A 74 -0.91 5.39 3.48
C SER A 74 -1.14 3.95 3.01
N ALA A 75 -0.14 3.06 3.04
CA ALA A 75 -0.33 1.66 2.64
C ALA A 75 -1.45 0.93 3.42
N PRO A 76 -1.60 1.07 4.76
CA PRO A 76 -2.75 0.55 5.48
C PRO A 76 -4.07 1.19 5.06
N ALA A 77 -4.09 2.49 4.74
CA ALA A 77 -5.28 3.20 4.28
C ALA A 77 -5.68 2.77 2.87
N VAL A 78 -4.73 2.61 1.95
CA VAL A 78 -4.90 2.06 0.61
C VAL A 78 -5.38 0.62 0.67
N LEU A 79 -4.81 -0.20 1.56
CA LEU A 79 -5.28 -1.57 1.79
C LEU A 79 -6.67 -1.59 2.43
N ARG A 80 -7.01 -0.68 3.36
CA ARG A 80 -8.38 -0.55 3.91
C ARG A 80 -9.38 -0.08 2.87
N PHE A 81 -8.97 0.84 2.01
CA PHE A 81 -9.76 1.31 0.87
C PHE A 81 -9.99 0.18 -0.14
N ALA A 82 -8.93 -0.54 -0.52
CA ALA A 82 -8.99 -1.69 -1.42
C ALA A 82 -9.76 -2.89 -0.82
N ARG A 83 -9.64 -3.14 0.49
CA ARG A 83 -10.40 -4.20 1.20
C ARG A 83 -11.86 -3.81 1.42
N GLY A 84 -12.23 -2.54 1.28
CA GLY A 84 -13.61 -2.08 1.17
C GLY A 84 -14.38 -2.08 2.49
N GLY A 85 -13.98 -1.21 3.43
CA GLY A 85 -14.83 -0.80 4.57
C GLY A 85 -16.07 0.00 4.16
N TRP A 86 -16.15 0.43 2.90
CA TRP A 86 -17.27 1.18 2.32
C TRP A 86 -17.92 0.31 1.25
N ARG A 87 -19.19 -0.09 1.45
CA ARG A 87 -19.93 -0.95 0.50
C ARG A 87 -20.04 -0.35 -0.92
N TRP A 88 -19.79 0.96 -1.07
CA TRP A 88 -19.89 1.71 -2.32
C TRP A 88 -18.61 1.68 -3.20
N PHE A 89 -17.40 1.48 -2.64
CA PHE A 89 -16.15 1.42 -3.42
C PHE A 89 -15.74 -0.01 -3.78
N ARG A 90 -16.68 -0.73 -4.41
CA ARG A 90 -16.52 -2.13 -4.83
C ARG A 90 -15.76 -2.46 -6.15
N PRO A 91 -15.16 -1.58 -6.98
CA PRO A 91 -14.76 -2.05 -8.31
C PRO A 91 -13.24 -2.12 -8.59
N THR A 92 -12.36 -2.36 -7.62
CA THR A 92 -10.96 -2.68 -7.98
C THR A 92 -10.76 -4.20 -8.06
N VAL A 93 -10.20 -4.67 -9.16
CA VAL A 93 -9.83 -6.10 -9.34
C VAL A 93 -8.96 -6.58 -8.17
N LEU A 94 -8.06 -5.72 -7.69
CA LEU A 94 -7.23 -5.98 -6.52
C LEU A 94 -8.05 -6.27 -5.26
N GLY A 95 -9.03 -5.40 -4.94
CA GLY A 95 -9.88 -5.55 -3.76
C GLY A 95 -10.71 -6.83 -3.80
N THR A 96 -11.24 -7.18 -4.97
CA THR A 96 -11.99 -8.43 -5.18
C THR A 96 -11.12 -9.65 -4.93
N VAL A 97 -9.87 -9.66 -5.41
CA VAL A 97 -8.93 -10.77 -5.21
C VAL A 97 -8.57 -10.94 -3.73
N LEU A 98 -8.18 -9.85 -3.05
CA LEU A 98 -7.79 -9.92 -1.64
C LEU A 98 -8.97 -10.31 -0.74
N ARG A 99 -10.17 -9.82 -1.03
CA ARG A 99 -11.39 -10.24 -0.32
C ARG A 99 -11.73 -11.71 -0.58
N GLY A 100 -11.44 -12.22 -1.77
CA GLY A 100 -11.55 -13.65 -2.07
C GLY A 100 -10.64 -14.48 -1.18
N ALA A 101 -9.40 -14.03 -0.97
CA ALA A 101 -8.46 -14.67 -0.05
C ALA A 101 -8.99 -14.73 1.39
N ASP A 102 -9.55 -13.63 1.89
CA ASP A 102 -10.13 -13.57 3.24
C ASP A 102 -11.41 -14.43 3.35
N ARG A 103 -12.22 -14.52 2.30
CA ARG A 103 -13.46 -15.32 2.37
C ARG A 103 -13.22 -16.82 2.29
N TYR A 104 -12.13 -17.25 1.67
CA TYR A 104 -11.87 -18.66 1.42
C TYR A 104 -11.90 -19.51 2.71
N PRO A 105 -11.17 -19.18 3.80
CA PRO A 105 -11.20 -19.98 5.03
C PRO A 105 -12.59 -20.02 5.69
N THR A 106 -13.33 -18.92 5.64
CA THR A 106 -14.67 -18.82 6.20
C THR A 106 -15.67 -19.68 5.42
N SER A 107 -15.65 -19.59 4.09
CA SER A 107 -16.56 -20.36 3.24
C SER A 107 -16.24 -21.86 3.22
N ARG A 108 -14.97 -22.25 3.33
CA ARG A 108 -14.55 -23.65 3.25
C ARG A 108 -14.54 -24.37 4.61
N TYR A 109 -14.11 -23.69 5.67
CA TYR A 109 -13.85 -24.30 6.98
C TYR A 109 -14.64 -23.65 8.14
N GLY A 110 -15.40 -22.58 7.88
CA GLY A 110 -16.04 -21.80 8.95
C GLY A 110 -15.06 -20.99 9.80
N ILE A 111 -13.81 -20.87 9.36
CA ILE A 111 -12.75 -20.17 10.09
C ILE A 111 -12.87 -18.66 9.85
N ASP A 112 -12.89 -17.88 10.92
CA ASP A 112 -12.66 -16.44 10.82
C ASP A 112 -11.15 -16.17 10.66
N PRO A 113 -10.68 -15.78 9.46
CA PRO A 113 -9.27 -15.55 9.22
C PRO A 113 -8.72 -14.37 10.02
N ALA A 114 -9.53 -13.34 10.33
CA ALA A 114 -9.03 -12.15 11.01
C ALA A 114 -8.60 -12.48 12.44
N VAL A 115 -9.33 -13.38 13.11
CA VAL A 115 -9.04 -13.83 14.47
C VAL A 115 -7.99 -14.94 14.48
N THR A 116 -8.04 -15.85 13.50
CA THR A 116 -7.21 -17.05 13.45
C THR A 116 -5.81 -16.78 12.89
N TRP A 117 -5.66 -15.82 11.97
CA TRP A 117 -4.41 -15.57 11.25
C TRP A 117 -3.19 -15.32 12.15
N PRO A 118 -3.23 -14.48 13.21
CA PRO A 118 -2.06 -14.26 14.07
C PRO A 118 -1.53 -15.54 14.73
N ARG A 119 -2.43 -16.47 15.06
CA ARG A 119 -2.11 -17.74 15.70
C ARG A 119 -1.64 -18.77 14.68
N LEU A 120 -2.32 -18.84 13.54
CA LEU A 120 -1.91 -19.69 12.43
C LEU A 120 -0.50 -19.32 11.95
N TYR A 121 -0.20 -18.02 11.83
CA TYR A 121 1.11 -17.54 11.41
C TYR A 121 2.25 -18.00 12.33
N ALA A 122 2.00 -18.21 13.62
CA ALA A 122 2.99 -18.71 14.57
C ALA A 122 3.33 -20.21 14.37
N VAL A 123 2.43 -20.96 13.72
CA VAL A 123 2.61 -22.40 13.43
C VAL A 123 3.24 -22.62 12.06
N VAL A 124 3.21 -21.62 11.20
CA VAL A 124 3.71 -21.69 9.83
C VAL A 124 5.25 -21.76 9.82
N PRO A 125 5.85 -22.70 9.06
CA PRO A 125 7.30 -22.77 8.90
C PRO A 125 7.89 -21.49 8.30
N GLU A 126 9.08 -21.12 8.77
CA GLU A 126 9.78 -19.90 8.34
C GLU A 126 9.90 -19.73 6.81
N PRO A 127 10.24 -20.77 6.01
CA PRO A 127 10.30 -20.63 4.56
C PRO A 127 8.97 -20.22 3.92
N TRP A 128 7.84 -20.71 4.46
CA TRP A 128 6.51 -20.37 3.97
C TRP A 128 6.07 -18.99 4.43
N ALA A 129 6.38 -18.63 5.67
CA ALA A 129 6.16 -17.28 6.20
C ALA A 129 6.92 -16.22 5.39
N ALA A 130 8.16 -16.51 4.99
CA ALA A 130 8.97 -15.65 4.13
C ALA A 130 8.34 -15.48 2.73
N LEU A 131 7.79 -16.56 2.15
CA LEU A 131 7.11 -16.53 0.84
C LEU A 131 5.85 -15.64 0.87
N LEU A 132 5.03 -15.75 1.93
CA LEU A 132 3.87 -14.89 2.16
C LEU A 132 4.29 -13.42 2.34
N ALA A 133 5.36 -13.17 3.10
CA ALA A 133 5.87 -11.82 3.33
C ALA A 133 6.40 -11.20 2.03
N ALA A 134 7.11 -11.97 1.20
CA ALA A 134 7.65 -11.52 -0.08
C ALA A 134 6.54 -11.16 -1.08
N THR A 135 5.53 -12.02 -1.23
CA THR A 135 4.38 -11.73 -2.11
C THR A 135 3.59 -10.52 -1.65
N ARG A 136 3.38 -10.36 -0.33
CA ARG A 136 2.76 -9.15 0.23
C ARG A 136 3.58 -7.90 -0.05
N ALA A 137 4.90 -7.96 0.12
CA ALA A 137 5.81 -6.85 -0.17
C ALA A 137 5.75 -6.45 -1.65
N ALA A 138 5.70 -7.44 -2.55
CA ALA A 138 5.56 -7.19 -3.99
C ALA A 138 4.26 -6.45 -4.32
N ILE A 139 3.13 -6.77 -3.68
CA ILE A 139 1.88 -6.00 -3.87
C ILE A 139 2.08 -4.54 -3.48
N THR A 140 2.66 -4.27 -2.30
CA THR A 140 2.89 -2.90 -1.82
C THR A 140 3.85 -2.12 -2.69
N PHE A 141 4.91 -2.75 -3.18
CA PHE A 141 5.88 -2.13 -4.09
C PHE A 141 5.21 -1.67 -5.39
N HIS A 142 4.48 -2.57 -6.07
CA HIS A 142 3.84 -2.25 -7.34
C HIS A 142 2.72 -1.22 -7.19
N LEU A 143 1.99 -1.21 -6.06
CA LEU A 143 1.01 -0.14 -5.80
C LEU A 143 1.67 1.21 -5.57
N THR A 144 2.78 1.23 -4.84
CA THR A 144 3.56 2.46 -4.61
C THR A 144 4.06 3.01 -5.94
N LEU A 145 4.62 2.13 -6.80
CA LEU A 145 5.07 2.49 -8.14
C LEU A 145 3.93 3.03 -9.01
N ALA A 146 2.73 2.43 -8.93
CA ALA A 146 1.57 2.88 -9.70
C ALA A 146 1.11 4.28 -9.30
N VAL A 147 1.04 4.55 -7.99
CA VAL A 147 0.66 5.87 -7.45
C VAL A 147 1.69 6.93 -7.81
N LEU A 148 2.98 6.64 -7.62
CA LEU A 148 4.07 7.55 -7.97
C LEU A 148 4.09 7.86 -9.47
N SER A 149 3.94 6.85 -10.32
CA SER A 149 3.90 7.06 -11.78
C SER A 149 2.71 7.92 -12.20
N GLY A 150 1.52 7.70 -11.60
CA GLY A 150 0.36 8.55 -11.86
C GLY A 150 0.57 10.00 -11.40
N ALA A 151 1.14 10.19 -10.21
CA ALA A 151 1.50 11.51 -9.71
C ALA A 151 2.52 12.21 -10.61
N LEU A 152 3.45 11.46 -11.20
CA LEU A 152 4.52 12.00 -12.07
C LEU A 152 3.92 12.54 -13.34
N GLY A 153 3.03 11.77 -13.97
CA GLY A 153 2.33 12.18 -15.19
C GLY A 153 1.53 13.46 -14.98
N ILE A 154 0.84 13.59 -13.84
CA ILE A 154 0.06 14.79 -13.50
C ILE A 154 1.01 15.99 -13.26
N ALA A 155 2.04 15.82 -12.43
CA ALA A 155 2.98 16.90 -12.11
C ALA A 155 3.73 17.40 -13.36
N ALA A 156 4.21 16.47 -14.20
CA ALA A 156 4.88 16.80 -15.46
C ALA A 156 3.92 17.52 -16.42
N ALA A 157 2.67 17.05 -16.57
CA ALA A 157 1.69 17.71 -17.42
C ALA A 157 1.37 19.13 -16.95
N VAL A 158 1.17 19.34 -15.64
CA VAL A 158 0.92 20.68 -15.07
C VAL A 158 2.10 21.62 -15.31
N PHE A 159 3.33 21.15 -15.08
CA PHE A 159 4.53 21.97 -15.32
C PHE A 159 4.69 22.35 -16.80
N LEU A 160 4.49 21.40 -17.71
CA LEU A 160 4.64 21.64 -19.14
C LEU A 160 3.56 22.58 -19.68
N VAL A 161 2.32 22.48 -19.18
CA VAL A 161 1.25 23.43 -19.51
C VAL A 161 1.56 24.83 -18.95
N ALA A 162 2.09 24.92 -17.73
CA ALA A 162 2.44 26.20 -17.10
C ALA A 162 3.62 26.92 -17.78
N THR A 163 4.45 26.21 -18.54
CA THR A 163 5.65 26.74 -19.22
C THR A 163 5.44 26.90 -20.73
N ASP A 164 4.19 26.90 -21.20
CA ASP A 164 3.80 26.97 -22.61
C ASP A 164 4.59 25.99 -23.50
N ALA A 165 4.83 24.78 -22.97
CA ALA A 165 5.53 23.74 -23.71
C ALA A 165 4.67 23.24 -24.89
N PRO A 166 5.29 22.77 -25.99
CA PRO A 166 4.54 22.24 -27.10
C PRO A 166 3.73 21.00 -26.68
N TRP A 167 2.49 20.92 -27.16
CA TRP A 167 1.50 19.92 -26.76
C TRP A 167 1.98 18.45 -26.91
N TRP A 168 2.88 18.16 -27.85
CA TRP A 168 3.43 16.82 -28.04
C TRP A 168 4.35 16.38 -26.89
N LEU A 169 5.07 17.32 -26.24
CA LEU A 169 5.84 17.03 -25.03
C LEU A 169 4.92 16.72 -23.86
N VAL A 170 3.82 17.46 -23.73
CA VAL A 170 2.78 17.21 -22.71
C VAL A 170 2.23 15.79 -22.86
N LEU A 171 1.90 15.38 -24.09
CA LEU A 171 1.43 14.02 -24.35
C LEU A 171 2.49 12.96 -24.05
N ALA A 172 3.74 13.14 -24.49
CA ALA A 172 4.80 12.18 -24.25
C ALA A 172 5.08 11.98 -22.75
N TRP A 173 5.14 13.08 -21.98
CA TRP A 173 5.39 13.04 -20.54
C TRP A 173 4.18 12.66 -19.70
N TYR A 174 2.97 12.76 -20.25
CA TYR A 174 1.76 12.24 -19.60
C TYR A 174 1.58 10.74 -19.84
N TRP A 175 1.73 10.29 -21.10
CA TRP A 175 1.48 8.89 -21.47
C TRP A 175 2.51 7.92 -20.91
N THR A 176 3.79 8.31 -20.83
CA THR A 176 4.85 7.41 -20.34
C THR A 176 4.62 7.00 -18.88
N PRO A 177 4.42 7.92 -17.92
CA PRO A 177 4.08 7.57 -16.55
C PRO A 177 2.69 6.96 -16.40
N ALA A 178 1.72 7.32 -17.24
CA ALA A 178 0.41 6.68 -17.24
C ALA A 178 0.49 5.19 -17.62
N ALA A 179 1.29 4.85 -18.64
CA ALA A 179 1.55 3.47 -19.03
C ALA A 179 2.27 2.70 -17.91
N ALA A 180 3.29 3.30 -17.28
CA ALA A 180 3.98 2.72 -16.13
C ALA A 180 3.03 2.51 -14.93
N ALA A 181 2.12 3.46 -14.66
CA ALA A 181 1.13 3.32 -13.60
C ALA A 181 0.19 2.14 -13.85
N TRP A 182 -0.26 1.99 -15.10
CA TRP A 182 -1.15 0.91 -15.51
C TRP A 182 -0.47 -0.47 -15.42
N THR A 183 0.77 -0.61 -15.92
CA THR A 183 1.52 -1.87 -15.83
C THR A 183 1.82 -2.24 -14.38
N ALA A 184 2.22 -1.28 -13.55
CA ALA A 184 2.46 -1.48 -12.13
C ALA A 184 1.19 -1.94 -11.40
N TYR A 185 0.03 -1.33 -11.67
CA TYR A 185 -1.23 -1.76 -11.09
C TYR A 185 -1.60 -3.20 -11.51
N ARG A 186 -1.39 -3.57 -12.78
CA ARG A 186 -1.60 -4.95 -13.24
C ARG A 186 -0.67 -5.95 -12.55
N ALA A 187 0.59 -5.59 -12.36
CA ALA A 187 1.54 -6.40 -11.61
C ALA A 187 1.13 -6.55 -10.14
N ALA A 188 0.60 -5.50 -9.51
CA ALA A 188 0.05 -5.58 -8.15
C ALA A 188 -1.12 -6.58 -8.06
N VAL A 189 -2.04 -6.56 -9.03
CA VAL A 189 -3.16 -7.51 -9.12
C VAL A 189 -2.66 -8.95 -9.31
N ALA A 190 -1.65 -9.17 -10.16
CA ALA A 190 -1.06 -10.48 -10.36
C ALA A 190 -0.45 -11.03 -9.05
N ASN A 191 0.35 -10.22 -8.36
CA ASN A 191 0.95 -10.59 -7.07
C ASN A 191 -0.13 -10.85 -5.99
N ALA A 192 -1.23 -10.11 -6.02
CA ALA A 192 -2.34 -10.34 -5.10
C ALA A 192 -3.05 -11.67 -5.32
N ARG A 193 -3.13 -12.16 -6.56
CA ARG A 193 -3.68 -13.50 -6.86
C ARG A 193 -2.78 -14.58 -6.29
N THR A 194 -1.47 -14.45 -6.45
CA THR A 194 -0.49 -15.38 -5.86
C THR A 194 -0.58 -15.37 -4.33
N TYR A 195 -0.64 -14.18 -3.72
CA TYR A 195 -0.82 -14.04 -2.28
C TYR A 195 -2.12 -14.69 -1.79
N ALA A 196 -3.22 -14.57 -2.54
CA ALA A 196 -4.50 -15.20 -2.22
C ALA A 196 -4.39 -16.72 -2.19
N VAL A 197 -3.74 -17.32 -3.19
CA VAL A 197 -3.49 -18.77 -3.25
C VAL A 197 -2.63 -19.21 -2.07
N TYR A 198 -1.52 -18.53 -1.79
CA TYR A 198 -0.66 -18.88 -0.65
C TYR A 198 -1.37 -18.75 0.68
N THR A 199 -2.20 -17.72 0.86
CA THR A 199 -3.03 -17.56 2.06
C THR A 199 -3.97 -18.76 2.20
N ALA A 200 -4.70 -19.13 1.14
CA ALA A 200 -5.60 -20.30 1.14
C ALA A 200 -4.85 -21.59 1.47
N THR A 201 -3.73 -21.85 0.80
CA THR A 201 -2.87 -23.03 1.06
C THR A 201 -2.34 -23.06 2.50
N THR A 202 -2.10 -21.90 3.11
CA THR A 202 -1.69 -21.83 4.53
C THR A 202 -2.77 -22.42 5.44
N PHE A 203 -4.03 -22.07 5.20
CA PHE A 203 -5.16 -22.66 5.93
C PHE A 203 -5.37 -24.14 5.56
N ASP A 204 -5.13 -24.52 4.31
CA ASP A 204 -5.28 -25.91 3.87
C ASP A 204 -4.28 -26.86 4.52
N LEU A 205 -3.04 -26.40 4.74
CA LEU A 205 -1.97 -27.22 5.29
C LEU A 205 -1.89 -27.14 6.82
N TYR A 206 -1.87 -25.93 7.39
CA TYR A 206 -1.43 -25.73 8.78
C TYR A 206 -2.57 -25.57 9.80
N ARG A 207 -3.84 -25.52 9.37
CA ARG A 207 -4.96 -25.36 10.32
C ARG A 207 -5.04 -26.49 11.35
N ARG A 208 -4.68 -27.72 10.95
CA ARG A 208 -4.68 -28.89 11.83
C ARG A 208 -3.48 -28.91 12.77
N ASP A 209 -2.35 -28.39 12.32
CA ASP A 209 -1.17 -28.22 13.18
C ASP A 209 -1.47 -27.22 14.30
N LEU A 210 -2.20 -26.15 13.99
CA LEU A 210 -2.68 -25.21 15.00
C LEU A 210 -3.58 -25.91 16.03
N LEU A 211 -4.54 -26.72 15.59
CA LEU A 211 -5.42 -27.46 16.51
C LEU A 211 -4.63 -28.42 17.43
N ARG A 212 -3.65 -29.16 16.87
CA ARG A 212 -2.75 -30.02 17.64
C ARG A 212 -1.98 -29.26 18.71
N GLN A 213 -1.45 -28.09 18.39
CA GLN A 213 -0.71 -27.28 19.37
C GLN A 213 -1.60 -26.72 20.48
N ILE A 214 -2.87 -26.47 20.21
CA ILE A 214 -3.86 -26.03 21.22
C ILE A 214 -4.39 -27.22 22.04
N GLY A 215 -4.02 -28.47 21.69
CA GLY A 215 -4.44 -29.68 22.39
C GLY A 215 -5.80 -30.24 21.96
N ASN A 216 -6.35 -29.77 20.83
CA ASN A 216 -7.62 -30.26 20.28
C ASN A 216 -7.35 -31.13 19.04
N THR A 217 -7.52 -32.45 19.15
CA THR A 217 -7.12 -33.39 18.07
C THR A 217 -8.28 -34.19 17.49
N ASP A 218 -9.41 -34.27 18.20
CA ASP A 218 -10.31 -35.41 18.04
C ASP A 218 -11.49 -35.18 17.09
N SER A 219 -11.86 -33.93 16.79
CA SER A 219 -12.86 -33.64 15.74
C SER A 219 -12.79 -32.19 15.23
N GLU A 220 -12.38 -32.03 13.96
CA GLU A 220 -12.45 -30.76 13.25
C GLU A 220 -13.90 -30.51 12.80
N THR A 221 -14.63 -29.64 13.51
CA THR A 221 -15.98 -29.20 13.11
C THR A 221 -15.99 -27.69 12.81
N PRO A 222 -16.84 -27.21 11.88
CA PRO A 222 -17.01 -25.77 11.65
C PRO A 222 -17.39 -25.00 12.94
N GLU A 223 -18.15 -25.63 13.84
CA GLU A 223 -18.58 -25.07 15.11
C GLU A 223 -17.39 -24.88 16.08
N LEU A 224 -16.41 -25.78 16.07
CA LEU A 224 -15.19 -25.64 16.87
C LEU A 224 -14.46 -24.35 16.51
N TRP A 225 -14.30 -24.05 15.22
CA TRP A 225 -13.63 -22.84 14.76
C TRP A 225 -14.39 -21.57 15.16
N GLN A 226 -15.73 -21.59 15.15
CA GLN A 226 -16.54 -20.49 15.65
C GLN A 226 -16.37 -20.28 17.16
N ARG A 227 -16.36 -21.37 17.96
CA ARG A 227 -16.11 -21.31 19.41
C ARG A 227 -14.72 -20.80 19.72
N LEU A 228 -13.70 -21.25 18.99
CA LEU A 228 -12.33 -20.75 19.10
C LEU A 228 -12.26 -19.25 18.77
N ALA A 229 -12.95 -18.80 17.72
CA ALA A 229 -13.00 -17.37 17.39
C ALA A 229 -13.66 -16.55 18.50
N LEU A 230 -14.76 -17.02 19.08
CA LEU A 230 -15.44 -16.39 20.22
C LEU A 230 -14.56 -16.36 21.47
N PHE A 231 -13.86 -17.46 21.77
CA PHE A 231 -12.91 -17.54 22.87
C PHE A 231 -11.77 -16.52 22.68
N TRP A 232 -11.16 -16.48 21.50
CA TRP A 232 -10.04 -15.57 21.25
C TRP A 232 -10.41 -14.10 21.17
N HIS A 233 -11.60 -13.76 20.68
CA HIS A 233 -12.02 -12.37 20.52
C HIS A 233 -12.78 -11.82 21.73
N ARG A 234 -13.54 -12.66 22.43
CA ARG A 234 -14.46 -12.26 23.50
C ARG A 234 -14.22 -12.98 24.84
N ASN A 235 -13.22 -13.86 24.90
CA ASN A 235 -12.91 -14.68 26.08
C ASN A 235 -14.10 -15.54 26.58
N ILE A 236 -14.96 -15.98 25.65
CA ILE A 236 -16.10 -16.86 25.95
C ILE A 236 -15.57 -18.30 26.07
N PRO A 237 -15.85 -19.03 27.17
CA PRO A 237 -15.34 -20.38 27.36
C PRO A 237 -15.69 -21.34 26.22
N LEU A 238 -14.69 -22.10 25.75
CA LEU A 238 -14.77 -23.54 25.45
C LEU A 238 -16.18 -24.10 25.36
N ASP A 239 -16.62 -24.57 26.51
CA ASP A 239 -17.80 -25.33 26.88
C ASP A 239 -19.11 -24.53 26.95
N ALA A 240 -19.07 -23.21 26.79
CA ALA A 240 -20.27 -22.38 26.85
C ALA A 240 -21.31 -22.82 25.82
N ALA A 241 -22.57 -22.90 26.25
CA ALA A 241 -23.69 -23.21 25.37
C ALA A 241 -23.78 -22.14 24.27
N VAL A 242 -23.76 -22.58 23.01
CA VAL A 242 -23.92 -21.67 21.86
C VAL A 242 -25.32 -21.11 21.91
N ALA A 243 -25.45 -19.81 22.17
CA ALA A 243 -26.75 -19.14 22.07
C ALA A 243 -27.29 -19.34 20.64
N PRO A 244 -28.58 -19.67 20.46
CA PRO A 244 -29.15 -19.86 19.13
C PRO A 244 -28.86 -18.65 18.26
N ALA A 245 -28.49 -18.90 17.00
CA ALA A 245 -28.12 -17.85 16.05
C ALA A 245 -29.18 -16.73 16.08
N ALA A 246 -28.75 -15.52 16.43
CA ALA A 246 -29.65 -14.37 16.44
C ALA A 246 -30.31 -14.24 15.05
N PRO A 247 -31.61 -13.95 14.96
CA PRO A 247 -32.28 -13.74 13.68
C PRO A 247 -31.52 -12.68 12.89
N PRO A 248 -31.47 -12.79 11.55
CA PRO A 248 -30.70 -11.88 10.71
C PRO A 248 -31.10 -10.43 11.02
N VAL A 249 -30.21 -9.72 11.72
CA VAL A 249 -30.40 -8.32 12.03
C VAL A 249 -30.33 -7.58 10.70
N THR A 250 -31.47 -7.03 10.26
CA THR A 250 -31.48 -6.03 9.19
C THR A 250 -30.57 -4.89 9.66
N PRO A 251 -29.45 -4.63 8.96
CA PRO A 251 -28.56 -3.58 9.39
C PRO A 251 -29.34 -2.26 9.40
N PRO A 252 -29.20 -1.43 10.46
CA PRO A 252 -29.85 -0.13 10.48
C PRO A 252 -29.47 0.65 9.23
N VAL A 253 -30.45 1.33 8.62
CA VAL A 253 -30.22 2.26 7.50
C VAL A 253 -29.24 3.31 8.00
N ALA A 254 -27.98 3.19 7.61
CA ALA A 254 -26.93 4.07 8.08
C ALA A 254 -27.23 5.50 7.61
N SER A 255 -27.41 6.42 8.56
CA SER A 255 -27.45 7.86 8.29
C SER A 255 -26.19 8.29 7.55
N ALA A 256 -26.35 9.21 6.59
CA ALA A 256 -25.28 9.73 5.76
C ALA A 256 -24.09 10.21 6.63
N PRO A 257 -22.86 9.72 6.39
CA PRO A 257 -21.69 10.18 7.12
C PRO A 257 -21.30 11.61 6.71
N PRO A 258 -20.61 12.35 7.58
CA PRO A 258 -20.12 13.69 7.27
C PRO A 258 -19.16 13.62 6.08
N ALA A 259 -19.30 14.60 5.18
CA ALA A 259 -18.50 14.72 3.97
C ALA A 259 -17.00 14.59 4.29
N LEU A 260 -16.32 13.81 3.46
CA LEU A 260 -14.88 13.59 3.50
C LEU A 260 -14.19 14.95 3.33
N ARG A 261 -13.76 15.57 4.43
CA ARG A 261 -12.84 16.70 4.38
C ARG A 261 -11.49 16.15 3.96
N LEU A 262 -11.29 16.00 2.66
CA LEU A 262 -9.97 16.02 2.05
C LEU A 262 -9.34 17.33 2.54
N SER A 263 -8.54 17.28 3.60
CA SER A 263 -7.79 18.45 4.01
C SER A 263 -6.90 18.80 2.81
N VAL A 264 -7.17 19.97 2.23
CA VAL A 264 -6.45 20.56 1.09
C VAL A 264 -4.92 20.57 1.33
N ALA A 265 -4.49 20.40 2.59
CA ALA A 265 -3.13 20.14 3.03
C ALA A 265 -2.41 18.96 2.33
N TRP A 266 -3.10 17.88 1.93
CA TRP A 266 -2.43 16.69 1.35
C TRP A 266 -1.97 16.87 -0.11
N ALA A 267 -2.70 17.66 -0.89
CA ALA A 267 -2.29 18.03 -2.24
C ALA A 267 -1.22 19.13 -2.20
N ALA A 268 -1.31 20.03 -1.23
CA ALA A 268 -0.43 21.18 -1.11
C ALA A 268 1.02 20.78 -0.78
N THR A 269 1.29 19.76 0.05
CA THR A 269 2.68 19.40 0.40
C THR A 269 3.44 18.68 -0.73
N VAL A 270 2.77 17.84 -1.51
CA VAL A 270 3.39 17.16 -2.66
C VAL A 270 3.62 18.13 -3.81
N VAL A 271 2.68 19.06 -4.05
CA VAL A 271 2.83 20.12 -5.06
C VAL A 271 3.83 21.18 -4.59
N ALA A 272 3.86 21.59 -3.32
CA ALA A 272 4.78 22.63 -2.85
C ALA A 272 6.25 22.19 -2.85
N SER A 273 6.54 20.90 -2.60
CA SER A 273 7.92 20.39 -2.61
C SER A 273 8.50 20.34 -4.03
N GLY A 274 7.69 19.92 -5.01
CA GLY A 274 8.08 19.93 -6.42
C GLY A 274 8.04 21.34 -7.03
N ALA A 275 7.06 22.16 -6.64
CA ALA A 275 6.94 23.54 -7.10
C ALA A 275 8.06 24.42 -6.54
N LEU A 276 8.55 24.26 -5.31
CA LEU A 276 9.70 25.04 -4.84
C LEU A 276 10.99 24.73 -5.62
N ALA A 277 11.19 23.49 -6.06
CA ALA A 277 12.33 23.13 -6.91
C ALA A 277 12.17 23.60 -8.37
N VAL A 278 10.95 23.92 -8.80
CA VAL A 278 10.59 24.26 -10.19
C VAL A 278 10.30 25.76 -10.38
N VAL A 279 9.84 26.46 -9.33
CA VAL A 279 9.53 27.91 -9.30
C VAL A 279 10.80 28.74 -9.06
N ILE A 280 11.91 28.10 -8.64
CA ILE A 280 13.24 28.73 -8.58
C ILE A 280 13.93 28.71 -9.95
N TRP A 281 13.26 28.20 -11.00
CA TRP A 281 13.72 28.13 -12.38
C TRP A 281 12.89 28.99 -13.33
#